data_AF-A0A1E5VLL2-F1
#
_entry.id   AF-A0A1E5VLL2-F1
#
_cell.length_a   1.000
_cell.length_b   1.000
_cell.length_c   1.000
_cell.angle_alpha   90.00
_cell.angle_beta   90.00
_cell.angle_gamma   90.00
#
_symmetry.space_group_name_H-M   'P 1'
#
loop_
_entity.id
_entity.type
_entity.pdbx_description
1 polymer ?
#
loop_
_entity_poly.entity_id
_entity_poly.type
_entity_poly.pdbx_seq_one_letter_code
_entity_poly.pdbx_strand_id
1 'polypeptide(L)'
;MCQEWSTLLTTLYNEECPRGSVLLVTTQSQKVAQSIDTIRPIDLKALPWESFWPLFQYHAFGGVEVAQLEDNRSMLPIGEEIAMKLDGLPLAAKVIGNLLRCRFAIVNWRRVADNDWWNLGDALQDILPYIRVSYQHLSPEQRQCFAFCSIFPRNYLFDKDRVVQMWIAHDFIKRNNVADGMRLEDVGRQCFDMSS
;
A
#
# COMPACT_ATOMS: atom_id res chain seq x y z
N MET A 1 8.42 19.50 -22.71
CA MET A 1 8.29 18.02 -22.81
C MET A 1 9.71 17.45 -22.85
N CYS A 2 10.02 16.33 -22.16
CA CYS A 2 11.39 15.81 -22.11
C CYS A 2 11.82 15.27 -23.49
N GLN A 3 13.09 15.46 -23.86
CA GLN A 3 13.66 15.00 -25.15
C GLN A 3 13.56 13.47 -25.32
N GLU A 4 13.60 12.72 -24.21
CA GLU A 4 13.40 11.26 -24.18
C GLU A 4 11.98 10.87 -24.60
N TRP A 5 10.97 11.63 -24.13
CA TRP A 5 9.57 11.38 -24.47
C TRP A 5 9.28 11.66 -25.95
N SER A 6 9.84 12.73 -26.50
CA SER A 6 9.75 13.02 -27.93
C SER A 6 10.40 11.92 -28.78
N THR A 7 11.56 11.41 -28.34
CA THR A 7 12.25 10.29 -29.01
C THR A 7 11.38 9.04 -29.03
N LEU A 8 10.79 8.67 -27.89
CA LEU A 8 9.90 7.52 -27.77
C LEU A 8 8.66 7.66 -28.67
N LEU A 9 8.04 8.84 -28.69
CA LEU A 9 6.91 9.10 -29.58
C LEU A 9 7.31 8.95 -31.05
N THR A 10 8.45 9.50 -31.48
CA THR A 10 8.90 9.35 -32.88
C THR A 10 9.11 7.89 -33.28
N THR A 11 9.63 7.05 -32.38
CA THR A 11 9.75 5.60 -32.64
C THR A 11 8.39 4.93 -32.78
N LEU A 12 7.42 5.30 -31.93
CA LEU A 12 6.07 4.73 -31.95
C LEU A 12 5.22 5.22 -33.14
N TYR A 13 5.52 6.40 -33.69
CA TYR A 13 4.82 6.95 -34.86
C TYR A 13 5.41 6.53 -36.21
N ASN A 14 6.56 5.86 -36.23
CA ASN A 14 7.13 5.32 -37.47
C ASN A 14 6.28 4.15 -38.01
N GLU A 15 6.43 3.85 -39.30
CA GLU A 15 5.59 2.93 -40.09
C GLU A 15 5.51 1.47 -39.58
N GLU A 16 6.27 1.11 -38.54
CA GLU A 16 6.27 -0.21 -37.90
C GLU A 16 5.12 -0.40 -36.89
N CYS A 17 4.43 0.67 -36.46
CA CYS A 17 3.34 0.54 -35.50
C CYS A 17 2.02 0.16 -36.20
N PRO A 18 1.39 -0.99 -35.88
CA PRO A 18 0.13 -1.38 -36.47
C PRO A 18 -0.95 -0.31 -36.26
N ARG A 19 -1.72 -0.02 -37.31
CA ARG A 19 -2.88 0.88 -37.23
C ARG A 19 -3.84 0.40 -36.13
N GLY A 20 -4.21 1.32 -35.24
CA GLY A 20 -5.09 1.04 -34.10
C GLY A 20 -4.38 0.84 -32.77
N SER A 21 -3.05 0.94 -32.72
CA SER A 21 -2.28 0.91 -31.46
C SER A 21 -2.61 2.12 -30.58
N VAL A 22 -2.71 1.91 -29.26
CA VAL A 22 -3.06 2.95 -28.27
C VAL A 22 -2.00 3.01 -27.17
N LEU A 23 -1.52 4.21 -26.86
CA LEU A 23 -0.61 4.47 -25.75
C LEU A 23 -1.41 4.98 -24.54
N LEU A 24 -1.41 4.23 -23.45
CA LEU A 24 -1.98 4.65 -22.17
C LEU A 24 -0.88 5.23 -21.29
N VAL A 25 -1.04 6.48 -20.88
CA VAL A 25 -0.10 7.15 -19.97
C VAL A 25 -0.77 7.41 -18.64
N THR A 26 -0.12 6.98 -17.55
CA THR A 26 -0.52 7.29 -16.18
C THR A 26 0.50 8.24 -15.56
N THR A 27 0.02 9.28 -14.87
CA THR A 27 0.89 10.27 -14.24
C THR A 27 0.21 10.88 -13.03
N GLN A 28 1.00 11.24 -12.02
CA GLN A 28 0.54 12.02 -10.87
C GLN A 28 0.65 13.53 -11.11
N SER A 29 1.30 13.95 -12.20
CA SER A 29 1.48 15.37 -12.53
C SER A 29 0.42 15.85 -13.51
N GLN A 30 -0.46 16.72 -13.04
CA GLN A 30 -1.48 17.35 -13.88
C GLN A 30 -0.85 18.12 -15.06
N LYS A 31 0.30 18.75 -14.85
CA LYS A 31 1.06 19.43 -15.91
C LYS A 31 1.50 18.46 -17.01
N VAL A 32 1.96 17.26 -16.64
CA VAL A 32 2.34 16.22 -17.62
C VAL A 32 1.09 15.71 -18.34
N ALA A 33 0.00 15.45 -17.62
CA ALA A 33 -1.26 14.99 -18.21
C ALA A 33 -1.79 15.99 -19.25
N GLN A 34 -1.76 17.29 -18.95
CA GLN A 34 -2.17 18.36 -19.88
C GLN A 34 -1.23 18.52 -21.07
N SER A 35 0.04 18.13 -20.93
CA SER A 35 1.00 18.21 -22.04
C SER A 35 0.83 17.09 -23.06
N ILE A 36 0.14 16.01 -22.72
CA ILE A 36 -0.15 14.89 -23.61
C ILE A 36 -1.46 15.19 -24.32
N ASP A 37 -1.36 15.92 -25.44
CA ASP A 37 -2.48 16.62 -26.11
C ASP A 37 -3.34 15.72 -27.03
N THR A 38 -3.43 14.41 -26.76
CA THR A 38 -4.19 13.47 -27.61
C THR A 38 -5.63 13.28 -27.16
N ILE A 39 -5.89 13.25 -25.85
CA ILE A 39 -7.23 13.09 -25.26
C ILE A 39 -7.28 13.91 -23.96
N ARG A 40 -8.48 14.42 -23.59
CA ARG A 40 -8.68 15.05 -22.28
C ARG A 40 -8.24 14.09 -21.16
N PRO A 41 -7.39 14.53 -20.22
CA PRO A 41 -6.97 13.71 -19.09
C PRO A 41 -8.16 13.13 -18.33
N ILE A 42 -8.07 11.84 -17.99
CA ILE A 42 -9.02 11.18 -17.10
C ILE A 42 -8.49 11.33 -15.67
N ASP A 43 -9.11 12.21 -14.91
CA ASP A 43 -8.79 12.37 -13.49
C ASP A 43 -9.37 11.18 -12.69
N LEU A 44 -8.50 10.33 -12.15
CA LEU A 44 -8.91 9.31 -11.19
C LEU A 44 -9.22 9.97 -9.84
N LYS A 45 -10.50 9.99 -9.46
CA LYS A 45 -10.98 10.50 -8.17
C LYS A 45 -10.98 9.38 -7.11
N ALA A 46 -11.14 9.78 -5.85
CA ALA A 46 -11.39 8.84 -4.75
C ALA A 46 -12.62 7.96 -5.04
N LEU A 47 -12.62 6.74 -4.51
CA LEU A 47 -13.75 5.84 -4.68
C LEU A 47 -14.97 6.36 -3.93
N PRO A 48 -16.17 6.28 -4.54
CA PRO A 48 -17.40 6.56 -3.82
C PRO A 48 -17.62 5.50 -2.72
N TRP A 49 -18.34 5.88 -1.67
CA TRP A 49 -18.54 5.06 -0.48
C TRP A 49 -19.04 3.65 -0.79
N GLU A 50 -19.96 3.53 -1.74
CA GLU A 50 -20.59 2.27 -2.16
C GLU A 50 -19.59 1.28 -2.76
N SER A 51 -18.50 1.78 -3.35
CA SER A 51 -17.40 0.96 -3.87
C SER A 51 -16.25 0.82 -2.85
N PHE A 52 -16.03 1.85 -2.05
CA PHE A 52 -14.94 1.89 -1.08
C PHE A 52 -15.17 0.98 0.12
N TRP A 53 -16.37 0.99 0.68
CA TRP A 53 -16.69 0.21 1.88
C TRP A 53 -16.52 -1.30 1.67
N PRO A 54 -17.05 -1.92 0.59
CA PRO A 54 -16.79 -3.33 0.30
C PRO A 54 -15.31 -3.66 0.11
N LEU A 55 -14.54 -2.75 -0.52
CA LEU A 55 -13.09 -2.91 -0.69
C LEU A 55 -12.37 -2.90 0.66
N PHE A 56 -12.72 -1.98 1.55
CA PHE A 56 -12.17 -1.94 2.91
C PHE A 56 -12.51 -3.22 3.67
N GLN A 57 -13.77 -3.67 3.62
CA GLN A 57 -14.20 -4.90 4.29
C GLN A 57 -13.43 -6.13 3.78
N TYR A 58 -13.18 -6.20 2.46
CA TYR A 58 -12.35 -7.26 1.88
C TYR A 58 -10.96 -7.31 2.50
N HIS A 59 -10.29 -6.17 2.65
CA HIS A 59 -8.95 -6.10 3.24
C HIS A 59 -8.95 -6.32 4.75
N ALA A 60 -9.92 -5.76 5.47
CA ALA A 60 -9.97 -5.77 6.93
C ALA A 60 -10.47 -7.10 7.52
N PHE A 61 -11.39 -7.78 6.84
CA PHE A 61 -12.03 -9.01 7.32
C PHE A 61 -11.72 -10.24 6.47
N GLY A 62 -11.12 -10.07 5.28
CA GLY A 62 -10.91 -11.16 4.32
C GLY A 62 -12.11 -11.44 3.41
N GLY A 63 -13.12 -10.56 3.42
CA GLY A 63 -14.30 -10.66 2.57
C GLY A 63 -15.52 -9.99 3.19
N VAL A 64 -16.46 -9.54 2.35
CA VAL A 64 -17.70 -8.89 2.80
C VAL A 64 -18.56 -9.87 3.61
N GLU A 65 -18.65 -11.13 3.18
CA GLU A 65 -19.39 -12.18 3.89
C GLU A 65 -18.78 -12.48 5.26
N VAL A 66 -17.45 -12.51 5.33
CA VAL A 66 -16.69 -12.73 6.58
C VAL A 66 -16.96 -11.59 7.56
N ALA A 67 -17.04 -10.36 7.08
CA ALA A 67 -17.35 -9.20 7.91
C ALA A 67 -18.71 -9.29 8.63
N GLN A 68 -19.67 -10.07 8.08
CA GLN A 68 -21.02 -10.21 8.62
C GLN A 68 -21.18 -11.33 9.67
N LEU A 69 -20.14 -12.14 9.87
CA LEU A 69 -20.10 -13.17 10.92
C LEU A 69 -20.25 -12.52 12.30
N GLU A 70 -20.90 -13.22 13.24
CA GLU A 70 -21.19 -12.68 14.58
C GLU A 70 -19.93 -12.19 15.30
N ASP A 71 -18.82 -12.93 15.17
CA ASP A 71 -17.52 -12.59 15.73
C ASP A 71 -16.98 -11.23 15.26
N ASN A 72 -17.38 -10.79 14.06
CA ASN A 72 -16.90 -9.57 13.40
C ASN A 72 -17.84 -8.38 13.53
N ARG A 73 -19.12 -8.62 13.86
CA ARG A 73 -20.13 -7.55 13.94
C ARG A 73 -19.76 -6.44 14.91
N SER A 74 -19.06 -6.79 15.99
CA SER A 74 -18.59 -5.80 16.98
C SER A 74 -17.53 -4.83 16.43
N MET A 75 -16.81 -5.21 15.37
CA MET A 75 -15.78 -4.38 14.73
C MET A 75 -16.31 -3.54 13.58
N LEU A 76 -17.47 -3.91 13.00
CA LEU A 76 -18.05 -3.18 11.86
C LEU A 76 -18.23 -1.68 12.12
N PRO A 77 -18.78 -1.22 13.27
CA PRO A 77 -18.94 0.22 13.51
C PRO A 77 -17.61 0.97 13.59
N ILE A 78 -16.58 0.34 14.17
CA ILE A 78 -15.23 0.93 14.25
C ILE A 78 -14.57 0.92 12.87
N GLY A 79 -14.77 -0.15 12.10
CA GLY A 79 -14.31 -0.25 10.72
C GLY A 79 -14.90 0.83 9.84
N GLU A 80 -16.18 1.12 9.99
CA GLU A 80 -16.87 2.18 9.27
C GLU A 80 -16.28 3.56 9.60
N GLU A 81 -16.06 3.84 10.90
CA GLU A 81 -15.40 5.06 11.35
C GLU A 81 -13.99 5.23 10.73
N ILE A 82 -13.20 4.16 10.71
CA ILE A 82 -11.86 4.16 10.09
C ILE A 82 -11.99 4.37 8.58
N ALA A 83 -12.90 3.68 7.92
CA ALA A 83 -13.09 3.78 6.47
C ALA A 83 -13.49 5.21 6.06
N MET A 84 -14.34 5.88 6.82
CA MET A 84 -14.67 7.29 6.58
C MET A 84 -13.43 8.21 6.65
N LYS A 85 -12.49 7.91 7.55
CA LYS A 85 -11.22 8.67 7.68
C LYS A 85 -10.23 8.43 6.53
N LEU A 86 -10.43 7.39 5.71
CA LEU A 86 -9.56 7.06 4.58
C LEU A 86 -9.96 7.75 3.26
N ASP A 87 -11.05 8.50 3.27
CA ASP A 87 -11.51 9.36 2.17
C ASP A 87 -11.52 8.70 0.79
N GLY A 88 -11.98 7.45 0.72
CA GLY A 88 -12.16 6.74 -0.55
C GLY A 88 -10.87 6.28 -1.23
N LEU A 89 -9.70 6.36 -0.59
CA LEU A 89 -8.41 6.03 -1.21
C LEU A 89 -8.13 4.51 -1.20
N PRO A 90 -8.12 3.83 -2.37
CA PRO A 90 -8.04 2.35 -2.44
C PRO A 90 -6.78 1.78 -1.77
N LEU A 91 -5.64 2.46 -1.95
CA LEU A 91 -4.38 2.03 -1.36
C LEU A 91 -4.42 2.14 0.18
N ALA A 92 -5.08 3.16 0.71
CA ALA A 92 -5.23 3.37 2.14
C ALA A 92 -6.10 2.26 2.76
N ALA A 93 -7.19 1.88 2.07
CA ALA A 93 -8.02 0.73 2.46
C ALA A 93 -7.23 -0.58 2.49
N LYS A 94 -6.39 -0.85 1.48
CA LYS A 94 -5.53 -2.05 1.48
C LYS A 94 -4.60 -2.07 2.68
N VAL A 95 -3.88 -0.97 2.92
CA VAL A 95 -2.86 -0.88 3.96
C VAL A 95 -3.47 -0.99 5.36
N ILE A 96 -4.48 -0.16 5.68
CA ILE A 96 -5.10 -0.15 7.00
C ILE A 96 -5.98 -1.38 7.21
N GLY A 97 -6.71 -1.84 6.19
CA GLY A 97 -7.48 -3.08 6.26
C GLY A 97 -6.58 -4.27 6.59
N ASN A 98 -5.48 -4.45 5.86
CA ASN A 98 -4.54 -5.55 6.16
C ASN A 98 -3.96 -5.46 7.58
N LEU A 99 -3.61 -4.26 8.05
CA LEU A 99 -3.13 -4.04 9.41
C LEU A 99 -4.16 -4.50 10.46
N LEU A 100 -5.42 -4.12 10.27
CA LEU A 100 -6.52 -4.46 11.16
C LEU A 100 -6.82 -5.96 11.16
N ARG A 101 -6.74 -6.60 10.00
CA ARG A 101 -6.87 -8.05 9.84
C ARG A 101 -5.79 -8.81 10.62
N CYS A 102 -4.54 -8.33 10.56
CA CYS A 102 -3.44 -8.90 11.35
C CYS A 102 -3.61 -8.65 12.86
N ARG A 103 -4.35 -7.61 13.25
CA ARG A 103 -4.56 -7.18 14.64
C ARG A 103 -6.03 -7.24 15.04
N PHE A 104 -6.62 -8.42 14.90
CA PHE A 104 -8.05 -8.64 14.99
C PHE A 104 -8.74 -8.23 16.29
N ALA A 105 -8.05 -8.04 17.41
CA ALA A 105 -8.71 -7.63 18.65
C ALA A 105 -9.34 -6.23 18.56
N ILE A 106 -10.58 -6.08 19.05
CA ILE A 106 -11.36 -4.82 19.02
C ILE A 106 -10.62 -3.62 19.62
N VAL A 107 -9.80 -3.85 20.66
CA VAL A 107 -8.98 -2.80 21.30
C VAL A 107 -7.95 -2.23 20.31
N ASN A 108 -7.39 -3.06 19.42
CA ASN A 108 -6.46 -2.58 18.40
C ASN A 108 -7.17 -1.74 17.34
N TRP A 109 -8.37 -2.15 16.93
CA TRP A 109 -9.21 -1.39 15.99
C TRP A 109 -9.54 -0.02 16.57
N ARG A 110 -9.99 0.01 17.83
CA ARG A 110 -10.29 1.28 18.51
C ARG A 110 -9.07 2.17 18.64
N ARG A 111 -7.91 1.60 18.97
CA ARG A 111 -6.64 2.34 19.00
C ARG A 111 -6.27 2.93 17.63
N VAL A 112 -6.56 2.27 16.52
CA VAL A 112 -6.32 2.83 15.19
C VAL A 112 -7.31 3.97 14.90
N ALA A 113 -8.59 3.79 15.25
CA ALA A 113 -9.63 4.81 15.07
C ALA A 113 -9.32 6.09 15.86
N ASP A 114 -8.95 5.97 17.13
CA ASP A 114 -8.82 7.10 18.07
C ASP A 114 -7.48 7.85 17.97
N ASN A 115 -6.59 7.49 17.04
CA ASN A 115 -5.21 7.96 17.08
C ASN A 115 -5.01 9.32 16.39
N ASP A 116 -4.26 10.22 17.04
CA ASP A 116 -4.20 11.66 16.75
C ASP A 116 -3.64 12.04 15.36
N TRP A 117 -3.01 11.11 14.64
CA TRP A 117 -2.42 11.36 13.32
C TRP A 117 -3.43 11.58 12.20
N TRP A 118 -4.69 11.18 12.37
CA TRP A 118 -5.76 11.54 11.43
C TRP A 118 -5.89 13.07 11.31
N ASN A 119 -5.48 13.82 12.34
CA ASN A 119 -5.56 15.27 12.41
C ASN A 119 -4.27 16.00 12.00
N LEU A 120 -3.22 15.27 11.58
CA LEU A 120 -1.89 15.82 11.22
C LEU A 120 -1.79 16.25 9.73
N GLY A 121 -2.94 16.56 9.11
CA GLY A 121 -3.19 16.64 7.66
C GLY A 121 -2.38 17.63 6.82
N ASP A 122 -1.47 18.43 7.38
CA ASP A 122 -0.77 19.47 6.61
C ASP A 122 0.69 19.16 6.25
N ALA A 123 1.32 18.14 6.84
CA ALA A 123 2.76 17.98 6.66
C ALA A 123 3.16 17.21 5.39
N LEU A 124 2.32 16.30 4.90
CA LEU A 124 2.77 15.26 3.99
C LEU A 124 1.55 14.61 3.31
N GLN A 125 1.30 15.02 2.06
CA GLN A 125 0.21 14.57 1.15
C GLN A 125 -0.44 13.25 1.57
N ASP A 126 -1.74 13.32 1.86
CA ASP A 126 -2.80 12.32 2.07
C ASP A 126 -2.36 10.90 2.46
N ILE A 127 -1.38 10.30 1.78
CA ILE A 127 -0.83 8.94 1.95
C ILE A 127 -0.07 8.70 3.27
N LEU A 128 0.62 9.71 3.78
CA LEU A 128 1.63 9.52 4.82
C LEU A 128 1.09 9.26 6.24
N PRO A 129 -0.06 9.81 6.66
CA PRO A 129 -0.63 9.52 7.97
C PRO A 129 -0.91 8.01 8.17
N TYR A 130 -1.51 7.32 7.18
CA TYR A 130 -1.79 5.88 7.32
C TYR A 130 -0.58 4.97 7.08
N ILE A 131 0.39 5.35 6.22
CA ILE A 131 1.68 4.63 6.16
C ILE A 131 2.40 4.70 7.50
N ARG A 132 2.41 5.88 8.14
CA ARG A 132 3.03 6.07 9.45
C ARG A 132 2.41 5.19 10.52
N VAL A 133 1.13 4.88 10.39
CA VAL A 133 0.38 4.09 11.38
C VAL A 133 0.64 2.62 11.25
N SER A 134 0.60 2.13 10.02
CA SER A 134 1.07 0.79 9.72
C SER A 134 2.51 0.63 10.20
N TYR A 135 3.38 1.61 9.94
CA TYR A 135 4.77 1.60 10.39
C TYR A 135 4.92 1.61 11.93
N GLN A 136 4.16 2.43 12.65
CA GLN A 136 4.16 2.45 14.12
C GLN A 136 3.59 1.16 14.74
N HIS A 137 2.84 0.39 13.98
CA HIS A 137 2.35 -0.91 14.41
C HIS A 137 3.19 -2.08 13.91
N LEU A 138 4.33 -1.83 13.26
CA LEU A 138 5.34 -2.87 13.01
C LEU A 138 6.20 -3.12 14.27
N SER A 139 6.66 -4.36 14.45
CA SER A 139 7.70 -4.70 15.45
C SER A 139 9.02 -3.99 15.15
N PRO A 140 9.94 -3.86 16.11
CA PRO A 140 11.25 -3.24 15.88
C PRO A 140 12.00 -3.85 14.69
N GLU A 141 11.99 -5.19 14.57
CA GLU A 141 12.64 -5.94 13.49
C GLU A 141 12.00 -5.62 12.14
N GLN A 142 10.66 -5.62 12.08
CA GLN A 142 9.92 -5.28 10.87
C GLN A 142 10.15 -3.84 10.43
N ARG A 143 10.23 -2.89 11.37
CA ARG A 143 10.55 -1.49 11.08
C ARG A 143 11.95 -1.34 10.50
N GLN A 144 12.91 -2.11 11.00
CA GLN A 144 14.29 -2.10 10.52
C GLN A 144 14.40 -2.70 9.12
N CYS A 145 13.74 -3.84 8.88
CA CYS A 145 13.61 -4.45 7.55
C CYS A 145 12.94 -3.51 6.55
N PHE A 146 11.85 -2.84 6.94
CA PHE A 146 11.16 -1.86 6.09
C PHE A 146 12.02 -0.63 5.80
N ALA A 147 12.71 -0.10 6.81
CA ALA A 147 13.63 1.03 6.63
C ALA A 147 14.79 0.68 5.70
N PHE A 148 15.30 -0.56 5.75
CA PHE A 148 16.33 -1.03 4.82
C PHE A 148 15.88 -0.95 3.36
N CYS A 149 14.61 -1.19 3.05
CA CYS A 149 14.10 -1.07 1.69
C CYS A 149 14.25 0.36 1.10
N SER A 150 14.44 1.39 1.93
CA SER A 150 14.66 2.77 1.47
C SER A 150 16.01 3.01 0.80
N ILE A 151 16.99 2.11 0.94
CA ILE A 151 18.28 2.23 0.26
C ILE A 151 18.19 1.93 -1.24
N PHE A 152 17.13 1.24 -1.65
CA PHE A 152 16.93 0.88 -3.05
C PHE A 152 16.33 2.07 -3.81
N PRO A 153 16.69 2.23 -5.10
CA PRO A 153 16.13 3.30 -5.92
C PRO A 153 14.62 3.16 -6.05
N ARG A 154 13.95 4.28 -6.33
CA ARG A 154 12.50 4.32 -6.54
C ARG A 154 12.10 3.33 -7.65
N ASN A 155 11.03 2.57 -7.42
CA ASN A 155 10.49 1.53 -8.31
C ASN A 155 11.40 0.30 -8.51
N TYR A 156 12.36 0.06 -7.60
CA TYR A 156 13.12 -1.18 -7.60
C TYR A 156 12.19 -2.40 -7.41
N LEU A 157 12.32 -3.39 -8.30
CA LEU A 157 11.59 -4.65 -8.19
C LEU A 157 12.34 -5.58 -7.22
N PHE A 158 11.74 -5.80 -6.06
CA PHE A 158 12.32 -6.66 -5.04
C PHE A 158 12.17 -8.14 -5.40
N ASP A 159 13.29 -8.84 -5.42
CA ASP A 159 13.32 -10.28 -5.26
C ASP A 159 13.23 -10.59 -3.76
N LYS A 160 12.11 -11.20 -3.35
CA LYS A 160 11.79 -11.50 -1.95
C LYS A 160 12.89 -12.28 -1.25
N ASP A 161 13.37 -13.37 -1.86
CA ASP A 161 14.37 -14.22 -1.22
C ASP A 161 15.71 -13.49 -1.09
N ARG A 162 16.06 -12.67 -2.09
CA ARG A 162 17.27 -11.85 -2.03
C ARG A 162 17.23 -10.81 -0.93
N VAL A 163 16.10 -10.13 -0.75
CA VAL A 163 15.93 -9.13 0.32
C VAL A 163 15.98 -9.78 1.70
N VAL A 164 15.35 -10.95 1.85
CA VAL A 164 15.38 -11.72 3.10
C VAL A 164 16.80 -12.12 3.46
N GLN A 165 17.60 -12.58 2.49
CA GLN A 165 19.01 -12.90 2.73
C GLN A 165 19.82 -11.66 3.17
N MET A 166 19.54 -10.48 2.60
CA MET A 166 20.18 -9.23 3.05
C MET A 166 19.80 -8.87 4.49
N TRP A 167 18.53 -9.03 4.88
CA TRP A 167 18.09 -8.78 6.25
C TRP A 167 18.73 -9.73 7.27
N ILE A 168 18.90 -11.00 6.90
CA ILE A 168 19.61 -11.99 7.72
C ILE A 168 21.10 -11.62 7.83
N ALA A 169 21.75 -11.26 6.72
CA ALA A 169 23.17 -10.88 6.71
C ALA A 169 23.46 -9.61 7.53
N HIS A 170 22.49 -8.70 7.66
CA HIS A 170 22.58 -7.51 8.50
C HIS A 170 22.09 -7.73 9.95
N ASP A 171 21.82 -8.97 10.36
CA ASP A 171 21.32 -9.34 11.69
C ASP A 171 20.01 -8.63 12.08
N PHE A 172 19.18 -8.23 11.12
CA PHE A 172 17.85 -7.66 11.39
C PHE A 172 16.86 -8.74 11.84
N ILE A 173 17.08 -9.98 11.40
CA ILE A 173 16.31 -11.15 11.80
C ILE A 173 17.23 -12.04 12.63
N LYS A 174 17.01 -12.07 13.94
CA LYS A 174 17.87 -12.77 14.90
C LYS A 174 17.23 -14.06 15.38
N ARG A 175 18.06 -15.11 15.51
CA ARG A 175 17.64 -16.44 15.97
C ARG A 175 16.95 -16.43 17.34
N ASN A 176 17.36 -15.52 18.21
CA ASN A 176 16.82 -15.37 19.57
C ASN A 176 15.36 -14.90 19.59
N ASN A 177 14.88 -14.34 18.47
CA ASN A 177 13.52 -13.83 18.30
C ASN A 177 12.64 -14.80 17.48
N VAL A 178 13.16 -15.99 17.14
CA VAL A 178 12.47 -16.98 16.33
C VAL A 178 11.96 -18.11 17.21
N ALA A 179 10.70 -18.51 16.99
CA ALA A 179 10.11 -19.67 17.67
C ALA A 179 10.93 -20.94 17.37
N ASP A 180 11.02 -21.84 18.34
CA ASP A 180 11.82 -23.05 18.21
C ASP A 180 11.37 -23.88 17.00
N GLY A 181 12.31 -24.22 16.12
CA GLY A 181 12.06 -24.93 14.86
C GLY A 181 11.79 -24.08 13.60
N MET A 182 11.61 -22.76 13.69
CA MET A 182 11.51 -21.89 12.50
C MET A 182 12.87 -21.50 11.94
N ARG A 183 13.00 -21.44 10.60
CA ARG A 183 14.20 -20.93 9.94
C ARG A 183 14.17 -19.41 9.87
N LEU A 184 15.34 -18.77 9.84
CA LEU A 184 15.46 -17.31 9.72
C LEU A 184 14.82 -16.81 8.42
N GLU A 185 14.93 -17.61 7.36
CA GLU A 185 14.34 -17.35 6.06
C GLU A 185 12.80 -17.33 6.14
N ASP A 186 12.20 -18.22 6.93
CA ASP A 186 10.74 -18.27 7.08
C ASP A 186 10.22 -17.01 7.79
N VAL A 187 10.92 -16.57 8.84
CA VAL A 187 10.61 -15.33 9.55
C VAL A 187 10.82 -14.11 8.66
N GLY A 188 11.88 -14.11 7.85
CA GLY A 188 12.14 -13.03 6.90
C GLY A 188 11.08 -12.93 5.82
N ARG A 189 10.62 -14.07 5.29
CA ARG A 189 9.53 -14.10 4.31
C ARG A 189 8.22 -13.58 4.91
N GLN A 190 7.91 -13.95 6.15
CA GLN A 190 6.74 -13.40 6.86
C GLN A 190 6.85 -11.89 7.09
N CYS A 191 8.03 -11.39 7.44
CA CYS A 191 8.27 -9.95 7.57
C CYS A 191 8.08 -9.23 6.23
N PHE A 192 8.54 -9.83 5.13
CA PHE A 192 8.33 -9.28 3.79
C PHE A 192 6.84 -9.24 3.43
N ASP A 193 6.12 -10.33 3.63
CA ASP A 193 4.69 -10.43 3.29
C ASP A 193 3.79 -9.50 4.11
N MET A 194 4.20 -9.15 5.33
CA MET A 194 3.50 -8.14 6.14
C MET A 194 3.73 -6.70 5.67
N SER A 195 4.76 -6.46 4.85
CA SER A 195 5.17 -5.12 4.39
C SER A 195 4.70 -4.73 2.98
N SER A 196 4.06 -5.65 2.24
CA SER A 196 3.66 -5.55 0.81
C SER A 196 2.17 -5.79 0.58
#